data_AF-A0A8T7H1H5-F1
#
_entry.id   AF-A0A8T7H1H5-F1
#
_cell.length_a   1.000
_cell.length_b   1.000
_cell.length_c   1.000
_cell.angle_alpha   90.00
_cell.angle_beta   90.00
_cell.angle_gamma   90.00
#
_symmetry.space_group_name_H-M   'P 1'
#
loop_
_entity.id
_entity.type
_entity.pdbx_description
1 polymer ?
#
loop_
_entity_poly.entity_id
_entity_poly.type
_entity_poly.pdbx_seq_one_letter_code
_entity_poly.pdbx_strand_id
1 'polypeptide(L)'
;MIVDLCGNKVCIDARGIAREELIRTCLEALRNVLCRCCRDSYLELIVYSSRYEKISFIMREAEDLGIVAVGDFKTLHEAWRGYPRIHVSQEDVEDLDEATVEALVAHEAVHAYLHGSPLSYVIYVPSSVLNAFPDPSEAYAVAYLLASAIKDIEVHRAMVGLGLYEYLERYALFCAKQLEDAECTRGSPLTLIANAIKLLTPFYVLRKDPPKCGWLLSTETFRELARSSLDDLHRVLETMLRELGGDEPPIS
;
A
#
# COMPACT_ATOMS: atom_id res chain seq x y z
N MET A 1 -22.81 5.00 -9.71
CA MET A 1 -23.65 5.94 -8.89
C MET A 1 -22.75 7.02 -8.33
N ILE A 2 -23.16 8.30 -8.29
CA ILE A 2 -22.35 9.35 -7.64
C ILE A 2 -23.01 9.74 -6.32
N VAL A 3 -22.23 9.82 -5.25
CA VAL A 3 -22.66 10.28 -3.93
C VAL A 3 -21.78 11.42 -3.44
N ASP A 4 -22.35 12.34 -2.66
CA ASP A 4 -21.60 13.39 -1.97
C ASP A 4 -21.27 12.92 -0.55
N LEU A 5 -19.98 12.88 -0.22
CA LEU A 5 -19.48 12.59 1.12
C LEU A 5 -18.72 13.81 1.63
N CYS A 6 -19.40 14.67 2.39
CA CYS A 6 -18.81 15.87 3.00
C CYS A 6 -18.21 16.84 1.98
N GLY A 7 -18.88 17.03 0.83
CA GLY A 7 -18.42 17.88 -0.28
C GLY A 7 -17.47 17.18 -1.25
N ASN A 8 -17.17 15.90 -1.04
CA ASN A 8 -16.37 15.10 -1.97
C ASN A 8 -17.29 14.26 -2.86
N LYS A 9 -17.01 14.23 -4.17
CA LYS A 9 -17.76 13.43 -5.13
C LYS A 9 -17.16 12.02 -5.20
N VAL A 10 -17.92 11.03 -4.74
CA VAL A 10 -17.53 9.63 -4.83
C VAL A 10 -18.35 8.95 -5.92
N CYS A 11 -17.68 8.54 -7.00
CA CYS A 11 -18.27 7.71 -8.03
C CYS A 11 -18.12 6.23 -7.65
N ILE A 12 -19.21 5.49 -7.64
CA ILE A 12 -19.26 4.07 -7.31
C ILE A 12 -19.50 3.28 -8.58
N ASP A 13 -18.56 2.39 -8.91
CA ASP A 13 -18.63 1.41 -10.00
C ASP A 13 -18.68 0.01 -9.39
N ALA A 14 -19.86 -0.61 -9.37
CA ALA A 14 -20.05 -1.97 -8.88
C ALA A 14 -20.05 -2.93 -10.07
N ARG A 15 -19.12 -3.90 -10.05
CA ARG A 15 -18.91 -4.87 -11.12
C ARG A 15 -19.30 -6.28 -10.68
N GLY A 16 -20.06 -6.96 -11.53
CA GLY A 16 -20.66 -8.24 -11.20
C GLY A 16 -21.80 -8.10 -10.17
N ILE A 17 -21.97 -9.12 -9.32
CA ILE A 17 -22.98 -9.13 -8.24
C ILE A 17 -22.30 -8.75 -6.91
N ALA A 18 -21.85 -7.49 -6.83
CA ALA A 18 -21.28 -6.97 -5.59
C ALA A 18 -22.37 -6.80 -4.52
N ARG A 19 -22.13 -7.28 -3.30
CA ARG A 19 -23.06 -7.16 -2.16
C ARG A 19 -23.26 -5.69 -1.76
N GLU A 20 -24.51 -5.29 -1.55
CA GLU A 20 -24.86 -3.95 -1.09
C GLU A 20 -24.25 -3.65 0.29
N GLU A 21 -24.13 -4.67 1.15
CA GLU A 21 -23.53 -4.53 2.47
C GLU A 21 -22.07 -4.11 2.37
N LEU A 22 -21.30 -4.69 1.45
CA LEU A 22 -19.89 -4.33 1.25
C LEU A 22 -19.76 -2.88 0.75
N ILE A 23 -20.61 -2.47 -0.20
CA ILE A 23 -20.63 -1.09 -0.69
C ILE A 23 -20.93 -0.13 0.47
N ARG A 24 -21.90 -0.46 1.33
CA ARG A 24 -22.25 0.33 2.52
C ARG A 24 -21.07 0.46 3.48
N THR A 25 -20.39 -0.64 3.82
CA THR A 25 -19.18 -0.63 4.67
C THR A 25 -18.08 0.24 4.06
N CYS A 26 -17.83 0.13 2.75
CA CYS A 26 -16.85 0.98 2.07
C CYS A 26 -17.22 2.47 2.15
N LEU A 27 -18.50 2.81 1.93
CA LEU A 27 -18.97 4.20 1.99
C LEU A 27 -18.91 4.79 3.40
N GLU A 28 -19.12 3.98 4.43
CA GLU A 28 -18.99 4.39 5.82
C GLU A 28 -17.54 4.73 6.17
N ALA A 29 -16.60 3.85 5.81
CA ALA A 29 -15.17 4.11 5.95
C ALA A 29 -14.73 5.37 5.17
N LEU A 30 -15.14 5.50 3.90
CA LEU A 30 -14.85 6.68 3.08
C LEU A 30 -15.42 7.95 3.69
N ARG A 31 -16.66 7.94 4.18
CA ARG A 31 -17.27 9.08 4.85
C ARG A 31 -16.43 9.48 6.06
N ASN A 32 -16.04 8.53 6.89
CA ASN A 32 -15.24 8.81 8.07
C ASN A 32 -13.90 9.48 7.71
N VAL A 33 -13.21 9.01 6.68
CA VAL A 33 -11.95 9.66 6.25
C VAL A 33 -12.21 11.01 5.57
N LEU A 34 -13.05 11.05 4.55
CA LEU A 34 -13.25 12.24 3.71
C LEU A 34 -13.84 13.43 4.46
N CYS A 35 -14.66 13.21 5.48
CA CYS A 35 -15.17 14.31 6.32
C CYS A 35 -14.09 14.95 7.21
N ARG A 36 -12.93 14.30 7.37
CA ARG A 36 -11.77 14.80 8.11
C ARG A 36 -10.69 15.36 7.17
N CYS A 37 -10.74 15.03 5.88
CA CYS A 37 -9.83 15.50 4.83
C CYS A 37 -10.43 16.66 4.01
N CYS A 38 -9.67 17.21 3.06
CA CYS A 38 -10.08 18.37 2.25
C CYS A 38 -11.45 18.20 1.55
N ARG A 39 -12.06 19.36 1.25
CA ARG A 39 -13.34 19.48 0.53
C ARG A 39 -13.08 19.53 -0.98
N ASP A 40 -14.08 19.10 -1.77
CA ASP A 40 -14.15 19.23 -3.23
C ASP A 40 -13.23 18.33 -4.07
N SER A 41 -12.89 17.14 -3.58
CA SER A 41 -12.17 16.12 -4.38
C SER A 41 -13.11 15.16 -5.13
N TYR A 42 -12.57 14.47 -6.13
CA TYR A 42 -13.22 13.36 -6.84
C TYR A 42 -12.50 12.07 -6.51
N LEU A 43 -13.26 11.00 -6.24
CA LEU A 43 -12.74 9.66 -5.97
C LEU A 43 -13.64 8.61 -6.63
N GLU A 44 -13.04 7.57 -7.18
CA GLU A 44 -13.78 6.39 -7.67
C GLU A 44 -13.63 5.23 -6.70
N LEU A 45 -14.75 4.63 -6.29
CA LEU A 45 -14.79 3.37 -5.55
C LEU A 45 -15.27 2.28 -6.52
N ILE A 46 -14.40 1.31 -6.80
CA ILE A 46 -14.71 0.20 -7.69
C ILE A 46 -14.80 -1.08 -6.86
N VAL A 47 -16.00 -1.67 -6.82
CA VAL A 47 -16.28 -2.89 -6.04
C VAL A 47 -16.51 -4.05 -6.99
N TYR A 48 -15.71 -5.10 -6.85
CA TYR A 48 -15.72 -6.29 -7.71
C TYR A 48 -16.36 -7.46 -6.98
N SER A 49 -17.06 -8.32 -7.73
CA SER A 49 -17.63 -9.55 -7.18
C SER A 49 -16.56 -10.62 -6.94
N SER A 50 -15.48 -10.62 -7.73
CA SER A 50 -14.38 -11.59 -7.64
C SER A 50 -12.99 -10.94 -7.70
N ARG A 51 -12.00 -11.63 -7.14
CA ARG A 51 -10.59 -11.27 -7.23
C ARG A 51 -10.13 -11.29 -8.69
N TYR A 52 -10.60 -12.26 -9.47
CA TYR A 52 -10.25 -12.39 -10.88
C TYR A 52 -10.64 -11.14 -11.68
N GLU A 53 -11.86 -10.61 -11.50
CA GLU A 53 -12.29 -9.37 -12.17
C GLU A 53 -11.45 -8.18 -11.77
N LYS A 54 -11.14 -8.05 -10.46
CA LYS A 54 -10.30 -6.97 -9.94
C LYS A 54 -8.91 -6.99 -10.59
N ILE A 55 -8.22 -8.14 -10.52
CA ILE A 55 -6.86 -8.28 -11.05
C ILE A 55 -6.85 -8.12 -12.57
N SER A 56 -7.81 -8.72 -13.29
CA SER A 56 -7.88 -8.59 -14.76
C SER A 56 -8.08 -7.14 -15.21
N PHE A 57 -8.87 -6.37 -14.46
CA PHE A 57 -9.06 -4.95 -14.74
C PHE A 57 -7.79 -4.14 -14.48
N ILE A 58 -7.19 -4.30 -13.30
CA ILE A 58 -6.00 -3.55 -12.91
C ILE A 58 -4.81 -3.88 -13.83
N MET A 59 -4.60 -5.15 -14.17
CA MET A 59 -3.50 -5.55 -15.05
C MET A 59 -3.65 -4.98 -16.45
N ARG A 60 -4.87 -4.91 -16.98
CA ARG A 60 -5.14 -4.26 -18.27
C ARG A 60 -4.87 -2.76 -18.21
N GLU A 61 -5.33 -2.09 -17.16
CA GLU A 61 -5.04 -0.66 -16.95
C GLU A 61 -3.54 -0.39 -16.82
N ALA A 62 -2.82 -1.25 -16.11
CA ALA A 62 -1.38 -1.18 -15.95
C ALA A 62 -0.64 -1.36 -17.28
N GLU A 63 -1.02 -2.37 -18.07
CA GLU A 63 -0.47 -2.63 -19.41
C GLU A 63 -0.69 -1.44 -20.35
N ASP A 64 -1.92 -0.91 -20.40
CA ASP A 64 -2.29 0.24 -21.25
C ASP A 64 -1.48 1.52 -20.91
N LEU A 65 -1.00 1.63 -19.68
CA LEU A 65 -0.27 2.80 -19.16
C LEU A 65 1.24 2.56 -18.99
N GLY A 66 1.74 1.36 -19.33
CA GLY A 66 3.15 1.01 -19.18
C GLY A 66 3.61 0.90 -17.72
N ILE A 67 2.70 0.58 -16.80
CA ILE A 67 3.02 0.37 -15.37
C ILE A 67 3.74 -0.97 -15.22
N VAL A 68 4.97 -0.93 -14.72
CA VAL A 68 5.87 -2.10 -14.67
C VAL A 68 5.71 -2.96 -13.41
N ALA A 69 5.09 -2.42 -12.36
CA ALA A 69 4.90 -3.12 -11.09
C ALA A 69 3.51 -2.79 -10.52
N VAL A 70 2.78 -3.84 -10.15
CA VAL A 70 1.44 -3.74 -9.56
C VAL A 70 1.37 -4.66 -8.36
N GLY A 71 0.95 -4.11 -7.21
CA GLY A 71 0.73 -4.89 -6.00
C GLY A 71 -0.59 -5.64 -6.03
N ASP A 72 -0.58 -6.86 -5.50
CA ASP A 72 -1.78 -7.67 -5.31
C ASP A 72 -2.20 -7.61 -3.84
N PHE A 73 -2.98 -6.58 -3.51
CA PHE A 73 -3.48 -6.31 -2.16
C PHE A 73 -4.99 -6.57 -2.07
N LYS A 74 -5.53 -6.84 -0.88
CA LYS A 74 -6.98 -7.06 -0.69
C LYS A 74 -7.79 -5.81 -1.10
N THR A 75 -7.33 -4.64 -0.67
CA THR A 75 -7.75 -3.31 -1.17
C THR A 75 -6.57 -2.64 -1.86
N LEU A 76 -6.83 -1.80 -2.86
CA LEU A 76 -5.78 -1.09 -3.59
C LEU A 76 -6.23 0.33 -3.93
N HIS A 77 -5.41 1.32 -3.62
CA HIS A 77 -5.49 2.65 -4.21
C HIS A 77 -4.52 2.81 -5.39
N GLU A 78 -5.02 3.36 -6.50
CA GLU A 78 -4.19 3.94 -7.54
C GLU A 78 -4.73 5.29 -8.06
N ALA A 79 -3.92 6.01 -8.82
CA ALA A 79 -4.32 7.27 -9.44
C ALA A 79 -3.72 7.46 -10.84
N TRP A 80 -3.47 6.36 -11.56
CA TRP A 80 -2.70 6.36 -12.81
C TRP A 80 -3.36 7.20 -13.91
N ARG A 81 -4.69 7.30 -13.91
CA ARG A 81 -5.48 8.09 -14.87
C ARG A 81 -5.64 9.57 -14.49
N GLY A 82 -4.99 10.04 -13.41
CA GLY A 82 -5.05 11.44 -12.98
C GLY A 82 -6.06 11.75 -11.88
N TYR A 83 -6.73 10.72 -11.34
CA TYR A 83 -7.68 10.84 -10.24
C TYR A 83 -7.65 9.57 -9.39
N PRO A 84 -7.91 9.65 -8.07
CA PRO A 84 -7.79 8.51 -7.19
C PRO A 84 -8.92 7.50 -7.38
N ARG A 85 -8.56 6.22 -7.44
CA ARG A 85 -9.49 5.09 -7.47
C ARG A 85 -9.12 4.09 -6.37
N ILE A 86 -10.13 3.56 -5.71
CA ILE A 86 -10.01 2.52 -4.69
C ILE A 86 -10.70 1.27 -5.20
N HIS A 87 -9.96 0.16 -5.22
CA HIS A 87 -10.40 -1.13 -5.71
C HIS A 87 -10.62 -2.08 -4.53
N VAL A 88 -11.81 -2.67 -4.44
CA VAL A 88 -12.17 -3.65 -3.41
C VAL A 88 -12.82 -4.86 -4.07
N SER A 89 -12.28 -6.06 -3.84
CA SER A 89 -12.93 -7.31 -4.27
C SER A 89 -13.65 -7.93 -3.09
N GLN A 90 -14.88 -8.37 -3.32
CA GLN A 90 -15.67 -9.08 -2.33
C GLN A 90 -15.01 -10.38 -1.87
N GLU A 91 -14.50 -11.18 -2.82
CA GLU A 91 -13.79 -12.43 -2.55
C GLU A 91 -12.53 -12.20 -1.70
N ASP A 92 -11.85 -11.07 -1.92
CA ASP A 92 -10.64 -10.76 -1.15
C ASP A 92 -10.92 -10.39 0.31
N VAL A 93 -12.13 -9.94 0.64
CA VAL A 93 -12.49 -9.46 1.97
C VAL A 93 -13.56 -10.30 2.67
N GLU A 94 -14.00 -11.40 2.05
CA GLU A 94 -15.10 -12.22 2.59
C GLU A 94 -14.78 -12.90 3.91
N ASP A 95 -13.48 -13.16 4.16
CA ASP A 95 -12.95 -13.78 5.36
C ASP A 95 -12.63 -12.76 6.47
N LEU A 96 -12.83 -11.47 6.20
CA LEU A 96 -12.55 -10.38 7.12
C LEU A 96 -13.83 -9.90 7.79
N ASP A 97 -13.70 -9.49 9.05
CA ASP A 97 -14.78 -8.79 9.73
C ASP A 97 -14.94 -7.35 9.20
N GLU A 98 -16.13 -6.79 9.39
CA GLU A 98 -16.52 -5.47 8.88
C GLU A 98 -15.54 -4.35 9.31
N ALA A 99 -15.12 -4.33 10.57
CA ALA A 99 -14.19 -3.29 11.06
C ALA A 99 -12.80 -3.40 10.41
N THR A 100 -12.35 -4.62 10.09
CA THR A 100 -11.11 -4.82 9.32
C THR A 100 -11.27 -4.31 7.88
N VAL A 101 -12.40 -4.56 7.23
CA VAL A 101 -12.68 -4.01 5.88
C VAL A 101 -12.70 -2.49 5.91
N GLU A 102 -13.36 -1.88 6.90
CA GLU A 102 -13.35 -0.43 7.04
C GLU A 102 -11.94 0.14 7.24
N ALA A 103 -11.10 -0.52 8.04
CA ALA A 103 -9.72 -0.10 8.25
C ALA A 103 -8.87 -0.14 6.97
N LEU A 104 -9.04 -1.19 6.16
CA LEU A 104 -8.40 -1.29 4.85
C LEU A 104 -8.86 -0.16 3.92
N VAL A 105 -10.17 0.07 3.81
CA VAL A 105 -10.72 1.15 2.97
C VAL A 105 -10.30 2.52 3.49
N ALA A 106 -10.24 2.73 4.81
CA ALA A 106 -9.79 3.98 5.40
C ALA A 106 -8.31 4.26 5.09
N HIS A 107 -7.45 3.24 5.13
CA HIS A 107 -6.05 3.35 4.70
C HIS A 107 -5.95 3.78 3.23
N GLU A 108 -6.68 3.13 2.31
CA GLU A 108 -6.70 3.52 0.89
C GLU A 108 -7.30 4.92 0.66
N ALA A 109 -8.27 5.34 1.48
CA ALA A 109 -8.86 6.68 1.41
C ALA A 109 -7.86 7.77 1.80
N VAL A 110 -6.99 7.50 2.78
CA VAL A 110 -5.91 8.41 3.13
C VAL A 110 -4.82 8.39 2.05
N HIS A 111 -4.54 7.24 1.40
CA HIS A 111 -3.71 7.21 0.19
C HIS A 111 -4.30 8.10 -0.91
N ALA A 112 -5.60 8.02 -1.19
CA ALA A 112 -6.25 8.86 -2.18
C ALA A 112 -6.10 10.37 -1.88
N TYR A 113 -6.16 10.72 -0.60
CA TYR A 113 -5.96 12.10 -0.16
C TYR A 113 -4.52 12.59 -0.34
N LEU A 114 -3.51 11.80 0.04
CA LEU A 114 -2.10 12.21 -0.01
C LEU A 114 -1.45 11.99 -1.38
N HIS A 115 -1.91 10.98 -2.11
CA HIS A 115 -1.25 10.40 -3.29
C HIS A 115 -2.19 10.24 -4.49
N GLY A 116 -3.27 11.02 -4.56
CA GLY A 116 -4.23 11.01 -5.67
C GLY A 116 -3.73 11.58 -7.00
N SER A 117 -2.41 11.64 -7.20
CA SER A 117 -1.76 12.12 -8.43
C SER A 117 -0.87 11.04 -9.04
N PRO A 118 -0.79 10.95 -10.39
CA PRO A 118 0.15 10.07 -11.07
C PRO A 118 1.62 10.30 -10.65
N LEU A 119 1.98 11.53 -10.26
CA LEU A 119 3.33 11.85 -9.82
C LEU A 119 3.76 11.05 -8.59
N SER A 120 2.82 10.59 -7.76
CA SER A 120 3.08 9.74 -6.59
C SER A 120 3.43 8.28 -6.95
N TYR A 121 3.56 7.97 -8.25
CA TYR A 121 3.89 6.65 -8.79
C TYR A 121 5.17 6.68 -9.66
N VAL A 122 5.81 7.85 -9.80
CA VAL A 122 7.06 7.97 -10.56
C VAL A 122 8.23 7.60 -9.65
N ILE A 123 8.84 6.46 -9.91
CA ILE A 123 10.02 5.95 -9.18
C ILE A 123 11.17 5.84 -10.19
N TYR A 124 12.27 6.54 -9.90
CA TYR A 124 13.50 6.37 -10.67
C TYR A 124 14.30 5.21 -10.09
N VAL A 125 14.58 4.21 -10.93
CA VAL A 125 15.47 3.08 -10.59
C VAL A 125 16.73 3.21 -11.45
N PRO A 126 17.89 3.56 -10.86
CA PRO A 126 19.14 3.69 -11.61
C PRO A 126 19.50 2.40 -12.36
N SER A 127 20.13 2.51 -13.53
CA SER A 127 20.57 1.33 -14.30
C SER A 127 21.57 0.47 -13.53
N SER A 128 22.38 1.06 -12.66
CA SER A 128 23.27 0.34 -11.76
C SER A 128 22.51 -0.60 -10.82
N VAL A 129 21.40 -0.13 -10.23
CA VAL A 129 20.48 -0.96 -9.44
C VAL A 129 19.88 -2.07 -10.29
N LEU A 130 19.37 -1.75 -11.49
CA LEU A 130 18.79 -2.78 -12.38
C LEU A 130 19.81 -3.87 -12.74
N ASN A 131 21.05 -3.49 -13.01
CA ASN A 131 22.14 -4.40 -13.36
C ASN A 131 22.64 -5.24 -12.17
N ALA A 132 22.32 -4.84 -10.93
CA ALA A 132 22.63 -5.62 -9.73
C ALA A 132 21.70 -6.82 -9.54
N PHE A 133 20.54 -6.85 -10.22
CA PHE A 133 19.60 -7.96 -10.18
C PHE A 133 19.75 -8.86 -11.42
N PRO A 134 19.72 -10.19 -11.27
CA PRO A 134 19.69 -11.11 -12.42
C PRO A 134 18.45 -10.91 -13.30
N ASP A 135 17.32 -10.51 -12.71
CA ASP A 135 16.08 -10.18 -13.37
C ASP A 135 15.67 -8.74 -13.01
N PRO A 136 15.65 -7.80 -13.98
CA PRO A 136 15.19 -6.43 -13.76
C PRO A 136 13.77 -6.32 -13.19
N SER A 137 12.90 -7.32 -13.43
CA SER A 137 11.54 -7.33 -12.89
C SER A 137 11.55 -7.39 -11.35
N GLU A 138 12.52 -8.08 -10.77
CA GLU A 138 12.72 -8.16 -9.33
C GLU A 138 13.16 -6.81 -8.75
N ALA A 139 14.07 -6.11 -9.43
CA ALA A 139 14.51 -4.78 -9.02
C ALA A 139 13.33 -3.80 -8.97
N TYR A 140 12.46 -3.82 -10.00
CA TYR A 140 11.24 -3.01 -10.02
C TYR A 140 10.26 -3.40 -8.91
N ALA A 141 10.07 -4.69 -8.64
CA ALA A 141 9.19 -5.16 -7.58
C ALA A 141 9.69 -4.70 -6.19
N VAL A 142 10.99 -4.81 -5.92
CA VAL A 142 11.61 -4.33 -4.67
C VAL A 142 11.46 -2.82 -4.56
N ALA A 143 11.81 -2.06 -5.60
CA ALA A 143 11.67 -0.60 -5.60
C ALA A 143 10.22 -0.16 -5.36
N TYR A 144 9.26 -0.83 -6.00
CA TYR A 144 7.83 -0.61 -5.80
C TYR A 144 7.39 -0.85 -4.36
N LEU A 145 7.80 -1.97 -3.75
CA LEU A 145 7.45 -2.30 -2.36
C LEU A 145 8.03 -1.30 -1.38
N LEU A 146 9.29 -0.88 -1.59
CA LEU A 146 9.94 0.11 -0.73
C LEU A 146 9.31 1.50 -0.86
N ALA A 147 9.01 1.94 -2.08
CA ALA A 147 8.28 3.19 -2.31
C ALA A 147 6.87 3.13 -1.70
N SER A 148 6.19 1.99 -1.79
CA SER A 148 4.91 1.76 -1.13
C SER A 148 5.05 1.86 0.39
N ALA A 149 6.08 1.27 0.99
CA ALA A 149 6.32 1.38 2.43
C ALA A 149 6.53 2.83 2.90
N ILE A 150 7.25 3.64 2.11
CA ILE A 150 7.43 5.07 2.42
C ILE A 150 6.08 5.80 2.41
N LYS A 151 5.26 5.57 1.39
CA LYS A 151 3.90 6.12 1.28
C LYS A 151 3.00 5.66 2.45
N ASP A 152 3.08 4.39 2.82
CA ASP A 152 2.32 3.84 3.94
C ASP A 152 2.69 4.55 5.26
N ILE A 153 3.96 4.88 5.50
CA ILE A 153 4.37 5.67 6.68
C ILE A 153 3.71 7.05 6.68
N GLU A 154 3.67 7.74 5.54
CA GLU A 154 3.01 9.05 5.40
C GLU A 154 1.50 8.94 5.66
N VAL A 155 0.86 7.91 5.11
CA VAL A 155 -0.55 7.60 5.35
C VAL A 155 -0.84 7.32 6.81
N HIS A 156 -0.07 6.43 7.46
CA HIS A 156 -0.29 6.09 8.86
C HIS A 156 -0.10 7.30 9.77
N ARG A 157 0.88 8.17 9.48
CA ARG A 157 1.05 9.45 10.19
C ARG A 157 -0.13 10.39 9.99
N ALA A 158 -0.65 10.47 8.77
CA ALA A 158 -1.85 11.27 8.50
C ALA A 158 -3.07 10.68 9.22
N MET A 159 -3.24 9.36 9.27
CA MET A 159 -4.31 8.71 10.05
C MET A 159 -4.25 9.12 11.53
N VAL A 160 -3.06 9.11 12.14
CA VAL A 160 -2.84 9.62 13.51
C VAL A 160 -3.24 11.09 13.63
N GLY A 161 -2.78 11.94 12.69
CA GLY A 161 -3.10 13.37 12.68
C GLY A 161 -4.59 13.70 12.49
N LEU A 162 -5.32 12.84 11.77
CA LEU A 162 -6.75 12.95 11.50
C LEU A 162 -7.63 12.33 12.60
N GLY A 163 -7.03 11.72 13.63
CA GLY A 163 -7.77 11.03 14.69
C GLY A 163 -8.37 9.68 14.28
N LEU A 164 -7.79 9.02 13.26
CA LEU A 164 -8.20 7.72 12.74
C LEU A 164 -7.44 6.55 13.41
N TYR A 165 -7.17 6.68 14.71
CA TYR A 165 -6.33 5.73 15.46
C TYR A 165 -6.91 4.31 15.46
N GLU A 166 -8.22 4.17 15.65
CA GLU A 166 -8.88 2.86 15.70
C GLU A 166 -8.74 2.09 14.38
N TYR A 167 -8.86 2.79 13.24
CA TYR A 167 -8.60 2.20 11.93
C TYR A 167 -7.14 1.79 11.76
N LEU A 168 -6.19 2.62 12.21
CA LEU A 168 -4.77 2.28 12.13
C LEU A 168 -4.41 1.08 13.00
N GLU A 169 -4.97 0.97 14.21
CA GLU A 169 -4.78 -0.20 15.08
C GLU A 169 -5.35 -1.47 14.46
N ARG A 170 -6.54 -1.38 13.86
CA ARG A 170 -7.17 -2.51 13.16
C ARG A 170 -6.37 -2.92 11.92
N TYR A 171 -5.87 -1.96 11.15
CA TYR A 171 -4.96 -2.19 10.04
C TYR A 171 -3.65 -2.86 10.50
N ALA A 172 -3.08 -2.41 11.63
CA ALA A 172 -1.89 -3.03 12.21
C ALA A 172 -2.12 -4.51 12.56
N LEU A 173 -3.27 -4.86 13.14
CA LEU A 173 -3.64 -6.25 13.42
C LEU A 173 -3.77 -7.09 12.14
N PHE A 174 -4.32 -6.51 11.08
CA PHE A 174 -4.36 -7.15 9.77
C PHE A 174 -2.95 -7.41 9.22
N CYS A 175 -2.06 -6.42 9.26
CA CYS A 175 -0.65 -6.60 8.86
C CYS A 175 0.08 -7.62 9.74
N ALA A 176 -0.25 -7.69 11.04
CA ALA A 176 0.29 -8.69 11.96
C ALA A 176 0.02 -10.11 11.45
N LYS A 177 -1.24 -10.37 11.12
CA LYS A 177 -1.67 -11.66 10.57
C LYS A 177 -0.97 -11.96 9.24
N GLN A 178 -0.81 -10.98 8.35
CA GLN A 178 -0.07 -11.17 7.11
C GLN A 178 1.42 -11.49 7.33
N LEU A 179 2.06 -10.92 8.35
CA LEU A 179 3.45 -11.25 8.71
C LEU A 179 3.57 -12.65 9.32
N GLU A 180 2.56 -13.11 10.07
CA GLU A 180 2.50 -14.46 10.63
C GLU A 180 2.25 -15.52 9.55
N ASP A 181 1.34 -15.24 8.63
CA ASP A 181 0.95 -16.12 7.51
C ASP A 181 1.95 -16.09 6.35
N ALA A 182 2.92 -15.17 6.35
CA ALA A 182 3.94 -15.07 5.31
C ALA A 182 4.82 -16.34 5.32
N GLU A 183 4.47 -17.31 4.46
CA GLU A 183 5.34 -18.43 4.15
C GLU A 183 6.61 -17.90 3.46
N CYS A 184 7.79 -18.23 4.00
CA CYS A 184 9.10 -17.91 3.42
C CYS A 184 9.38 -18.59 2.05
N THR A 185 8.36 -19.00 1.31
CA THR A 185 8.47 -19.90 0.14
C THR A 185 8.21 -19.20 -1.20
N ARG A 186 7.75 -17.94 -1.21
CA ARG A 186 7.44 -17.20 -2.45
C ARG A 186 8.21 -15.89 -2.55
N GLY A 187 8.99 -15.75 -3.64
CA GLY A 187 9.75 -14.55 -3.98
C GLY A 187 11.21 -14.62 -3.56
N SER A 188 12.00 -13.65 -4.01
CA SER A 188 13.40 -13.51 -3.61
C SER A 188 13.51 -13.03 -2.15
N PRO A 189 14.65 -13.28 -1.47
CA PRO A 189 14.90 -12.75 -0.14
C PRO A 189 14.70 -11.22 -0.03
N LEU A 190 15.08 -10.47 -1.07
CA LEU A 190 14.93 -9.01 -1.08
C LEU A 190 13.46 -8.58 -1.18
N THR A 191 12.66 -9.27 -2.00
CA THR A 191 11.22 -9.00 -2.11
C THR A 191 10.50 -9.31 -0.80
N LEU A 192 10.88 -10.40 -0.13
CA LEU A 192 10.36 -10.77 1.18
C LEU A 192 10.68 -9.70 2.24
N ILE A 193 11.92 -9.22 2.27
CA ILE A 193 12.33 -8.13 3.18
C ILE A 193 11.56 -6.85 2.89
N ALA A 194 11.46 -6.44 1.62
CA ALA A 194 10.75 -5.23 1.23
C ALA A 194 9.25 -5.29 1.59
N ASN A 195 8.61 -6.44 1.38
CA ASN A 195 7.23 -6.66 1.78
C ASN A 195 7.07 -6.63 3.32
N ALA A 196 8.00 -7.24 4.06
CA ALA A 196 7.98 -7.19 5.51
C ALA A 196 8.10 -5.75 6.05
N ILE A 197 8.99 -4.93 5.46
CA ILE A 197 9.12 -3.51 5.80
C ILE A 197 7.79 -2.78 5.61
N LYS A 198 7.10 -3.00 4.48
CA LYS A 198 5.78 -2.44 4.21
C LYS A 198 4.77 -2.81 5.32
N LEU A 199 4.70 -4.08 5.69
CA LEU A 199 3.76 -4.57 6.71
C LEU A 199 4.08 -4.11 8.15
N LEU A 200 5.31 -3.68 8.42
CA LEU A 200 5.70 -3.12 9.72
C LEU A 200 5.34 -1.64 9.91
N THR A 201 5.09 -0.91 8.82
CA THR A 201 4.88 0.54 8.88
C THR A 201 3.78 1.00 9.87
N PRO A 202 2.64 0.31 10.07
CA PRO A 202 1.67 0.76 11.07
C PRO A 202 2.18 0.60 12.51
N PHE A 203 2.94 -0.45 12.81
CA PHE A 203 3.54 -0.67 14.14
C PHE A 203 4.57 0.41 14.46
N TYR A 204 5.38 0.77 13.46
CA TYR A 204 6.34 1.84 13.56
C TYR A 204 5.66 3.17 13.95
N VAL A 205 4.60 3.55 13.25
CA VAL A 205 3.88 4.80 13.52
C VAL A 205 3.14 4.77 14.87
N LEU A 206 2.55 3.62 15.22
CA LEU A 206 1.88 3.42 16.51
C LEU A 206 2.86 3.31 17.68
N ARG A 207 4.18 3.15 17.42
CA ARG A 207 5.22 2.87 18.42
C ARG A 207 4.88 1.62 19.25
N LYS A 208 4.38 0.58 18.58
CA LYS A 208 4.07 -0.72 19.17
C LYS A 208 5.04 -1.77 18.67
N ASP A 209 5.30 -2.78 19.49
CA ASP A 209 6.07 -3.93 19.06
C ASP A 209 5.28 -4.72 17.99
N PRO A 210 5.91 -5.11 16.88
CA PRO A 210 5.29 -6.01 15.91
C PRO A 210 5.11 -7.42 16.50
N PRO A 211 4.25 -8.28 15.90
CA PRO A 211 4.16 -9.68 16.31
C PRO A 211 5.53 -10.37 16.23
N LYS A 212 5.76 -11.33 17.12
CA LYS A 212 6.99 -12.11 17.14
C LYS A 212 6.97 -13.16 16.03
N CYS A 213 7.38 -12.79 14.83
CA CYS A 213 7.57 -13.74 13.73
C CYS A 213 8.95 -14.38 13.83
N GLY A 214 9.01 -15.71 14.01
CA GLY A 214 10.28 -16.43 14.25
C GLY A 214 11.32 -16.29 13.12
N TRP A 215 10.86 -16.16 11.87
CA TRP A 215 11.71 -15.95 10.69
C TRP A 215 12.17 -14.49 10.54
N LEU A 216 11.35 -13.56 10.98
CA LEU A 216 11.61 -12.14 11.00
C LEU A 216 12.70 -11.80 12.04
N LEU A 217 12.72 -12.57 13.14
CA LEU A 217 13.70 -12.44 14.22
C LEU A 217 15.00 -13.22 13.95
N SER A 218 15.09 -14.10 12.96
CA SER A 218 16.31 -14.85 12.64
C SER A 218 17.24 -14.14 11.66
N THR A 219 16.78 -13.05 11.03
CA THR A 219 17.60 -12.21 10.16
C THR A 219 18.18 -11.04 10.95
N GLU A 220 19.51 -10.98 11.04
CA GLU A 220 20.25 -9.93 11.77
C GLU A 220 19.90 -8.53 11.23
N THR A 221 19.75 -8.43 9.91
CA THR A 221 19.28 -7.24 9.17
C THR A 221 17.96 -6.68 9.69
N PHE A 222 17.00 -7.54 10.07
CA PHE A 222 15.69 -7.10 10.53
C PHE A 222 15.72 -6.57 11.96
N ARG A 223 16.55 -7.17 12.82
CA ARG A 223 16.78 -6.65 14.18
C ARG A 223 17.46 -5.28 14.16
N GLU A 224 18.34 -5.04 13.19
CA GLU A 224 18.95 -3.73 12.99
C GLU A 224 17.95 -2.71 12.43
N LEU A 225 17.18 -3.08 11.40
CA LEU A 225 16.12 -2.24 10.84
C LEU A 225 15.07 -1.81 11.88
N ALA A 226 14.61 -2.77 12.69
CA ALA A 226 13.61 -2.53 13.75
C ALA A 226 14.13 -1.68 14.92
N ARG A 227 15.45 -1.61 15.12
CA ARG A 227 16.09 -0.77 16.15
C ARG A 227 16.47 0.62 15.64
N SER A 228 16.37 0.84 14.35
CA SER A 228 16.82 2.05 13.67
C SER A 228 15.70 3.10 13.61
N SER A 229 16.05 4.39 13.69
CA SER A 229 15.09 5.50 13.61
C SER A 229 14.56 5.67 12.17
N LEU A 230 13.50 6.47 11.94
CA LEU A 230 13.01 6.75 10.57
C LEU A 230 14.09 7.30 9.65
N ASP A 231 14.99 8.12 10.20
CA ASP A 231 16.14 8.64 9.46
C ASP A 231 17.10 7.52 9.10
N ASP A 232 17.18 6.46 9.91
CA ASP A 232 17.99 5.28 9.61
C ASP A 232 17.29 4.33 8.64
N LEU A 233 15.97 4.18 8.68
CA LEU A 233 15.25 3.39 7.68
C LEU A 233 15.28 4.10 6.32
N HIS A 234 15.09 5.42 6.29
CA HIS A 234 15.27 6.22 5.08
C HIS A 234 16.74 6.21 4.63
N ARG A 235 17.72 6.36 5.53
CA ARG A 235 19.14 6.20 5.21
C ARG A 235 19.49 4.80 4.76
N VAL A 236 18.91 3.74 5.32
CA VAL A 236 19.14 2.34 4.93
C VAL A 236 18.50 2.09 3.57
N LEU A 237 17.31 2.62 3.30
CA LEU A 237 16.69 2.56 1.97
C LEU A 237 17.52 3.36 0.95
N GLU A 238 17.96 4.57 1.27
CA GLU A 238 18.87 5.35 0.44
C GLU A 238 20.23 4.67 0.28
N THR A 239 20.78 4.06 1.33
CA THR A 239 22.08 3.36 1.30
C THR A 239 21.97 2.08 0.51
N MET A 240 20.90 1.29 0.66
CA MET A 240 20.61 0.14 -0.18
C MET A 240 20.45 0.58 -1.63
N LEU A 241 19.76 1.67 -1.91
CA LEU A 241 19.65 2.24 -3.27
C LEU A 241 21.00 2.75 -3.81
N ARG A 242 21.90 3.26 -2.96
CA ARG A 242 23.28 3.70 -3.33
C ARG A 242 24.25 2.53 -3.50
N GLU A 243 24.22 1.54 -2.63
CA GLU A 243 25.07 0.35 -2.64
C GLU A 243 24.68 -0.60 -3.79
N LEU A 244 23.39 -0.75 -4.05
CA LEU A 244 22.89 -1.38 -5.28
C LEU A 244 23.15 -0.51 -6.51
N GLY A 245 23.29 0.81 -6.30
CA GLY A 245 23.49 1.82 -7.32
C GLY A 245 24.95 2.09 -7.73
N GLY A 246 25.92 1.37 -7.15
CA GLY A 246 27.37 1.41 -7.47
C GLY A 246 27.91 2.77 -7.92
N ASP A 247 28.55 3.52 -6.99
CA ASP A 247 29.27 4.79 -7.21
C ASP A 247 29.22 5.32 -8.65
N GLU A 248 28.17 6.07 -9.00
CA GLU A 248 28.20 6.84 -10.23
C GLU A 248 29.39 7.83 -10.12
N PRO A 249 30.34 7.82 -11.08
CA PRO A 249 31.40 8.80 -11.06
C PRO A 249 30.80 10.19 -11.20
N PRO A 250 31.38 11.21 -10.53
CA PRO A 250 30.84 12.55 -10.56
C PRO A 250 30.77 13.03 -12.02
N ILE A 251 29.58 13.46 -12.42
CA ILE A 251 29.33 14.07 -13.72
C ILE A 251 30.27 15.27 -13.85
N SER A 252 31.23 15.14 -14.76
CA SER A 252 32.17 16.19 -15.18
C SER A 252 31.53 17.14 -16.18
#